data_AF-A0A8S9JL22-F1
#
_entry.id   AF-A0A8S9JL22-F1
#
_cell.length_a   1.000
_cell.length_b   1.000
_cell.length_c   1.000
_cell.angle_alpha   90.00
_cell.angle_beta   90.00
_cell.angle_gamma   90.00
#
_symmetry.space_group_name_H-M   'P 1'
#
loop_
_entity.id
_entity.type
_entity.pdbx_description
1 polymer ?
#
loop_
_entity_poly.entity_id
_entity_poly.type
_entity_poly.pdbx_seq_one_letter_code
_entity_poly.pdbx_strand_id
1 'polypeptide(L)'
;MFFLLQQEGWWSYEFCHQGSVRQLHIEDGTKIVQEFSLGKYDPEATAAFNQNVSDVSTMKERYHSHIYTNGTTCDLTGTPREVEVRFVCAETRAMITSITELSTCKYALTVQCPTLCKHPLFQLEKPVSHTIHCNLIPLEEGATRKQGRPSSRRIT
;
A
#
# COMPACT_ATOMS: atom_id res chain seq x y z
N MET A 1 5.28 1.85 -23.68
CA MET A 1 5.42 2.88 -22.62
C MET A 1 4.39 2.56 -21.56
N PHE A 2 4.80 2.27 -20.31
CA PHE A 2 3.89 1.92 -19.22
C PHE A 2 3.60 3.17 -18.39
N PHE A 3 2.33 3.57 -18.34
CA PHE A 3 1.85 4.79 -17.71
C PHE A 3 0.65 4.48 -16.83
N LEU A 4 0.63 5.05 -15.62
CA LEU A 4 -0.47 4.94 -14.68
C LEU A 4 -0.84 6.33 -14.17
N LEU A 5 -2.14 6.57 -14.01
CA LEU A 5 -2.69 7.77 -13.41
C LEU A 5 -3.60 7.34 -12.25
N GLN A 6 -3.46 7.99 -11.10
CA GLN A 6 -4.30 7.77 -9.92
C GLN A 6 -4.68 9.09 -9.27
N GLN A 7 -5.97 9.30 -9.04
CA GLN A 7 -6.47 10.46 -8.32
C GLN A 7 -6.71 10.08 -6.85
N GLU A 8 -6.18 10.89 -5.92
CA GLU A 8 -6.41 10.80 -4.49
C GLU A 8 -6.78 12.18 -3.95
N GLY A 9 -8.08 12.39 -3.75
CA GLY A 9 -8.62 13.65 -3.26
C GLY A 9 -8.30 14.81 -4.22
N TRP A 10 -7.55 15.80 -3.71
CA TRP A 10 -7.15 17.01 -4.43
C TRP A 10 -6.05 16.76 -5.48
N TRP A 11 -5.24 15.72 -5.30
CA TRP A 11 -4.08 15.46 -6.13
C TRP A 11 -4.32 14.29 -7.09
N SER A 12 -3.70 14.39 -8.27
CA SER A 12 -3.56 13.32 -9.25
C SER A 12 -2.09 12.97 -9.41
N TYR A 13 -1.78 11.69 -9.51
CA TYR A 13 -0.42 11.17 -9.58
C TYR A 13 -0.21 10.43 -10.88
N GLU A 14 0.77 10.88 -11.64
CA GLU A 14 1.21 10.24 -12.87
C GLU A 14 2.51 9.49 -12.63
N PHE A 15 2.50 8.21 -12.98
CA PHE A 15 3.68 7.36 -12.95
C PHE A 15 4.01 6.88 -14.36
N CYS A 16 5.22 7.20 -14.83
CA CYS A 16 5.80 6.61 -16.04
C CYS A 16 6.96 5.68 -15.64
N HIS A 17 6.85 4.40 -15.99
CA HIS A 17 7.90 3.41 -15.70
C HIS A 17 9.22 3.82 -16.36
N GLN A 18 10.29 3.91 -15.55
CA GLN A 18 11.62 4.41 -15.95
C GLN A 18 11.61 5.82 -16.60
N GLY A 19 10.55 6.59 -16.39
CA GLY A 19 10.44 7.99 -16.82
C GLY A 19 10.47 8.90 -15.60
N SER A 20 9.29 9.36 -15.18
CA SER A 20 9.13 10.29 -14.06
C SER A 20 7.87 9.99 -13.26
N VAL A 21 7.83 10.55 -12.05
CA VAL A 21 6.62 10.64 -11.22
C VAL A 21 6.23 12.10 -11.08
N ARG A 22 4.95 12.40 -11.29
CA ARG A 22 4.41 13.77 -11.19
C ARG A 22 3.18 13.78 -10.29
N GLN A 23 3.03 14.86 -9.54
CA GLN A 23 1.84 15.21 -8.79
C GLN A 23 1.19 16.42 -9.46
N LEU A 24 -0.10 16.33 -9.77
CA LEU A 24 -0.86 17.31 -10.53
C LEU A 24 -2.14 17.66 -9.79
N HIS A 25 -2.51 18.94 -9.77
CA HIS A 25 -3.86 19.36 -9.43
C HIS A 25 -4.57 19.76 -10.72
N ILE A 26 -5.72 19.13 -10.99
CA ILE A 26 -6.48 19.30 -12.23
C ILE A 26 -7.86 19.87 -11.87
N GLU A 27 -8.18 21.04 -12.41
CA GLU A 27 -9.50 21.66 -12.35
C GLU A 27 -10.31 21.34 -13.62
N ASP A 28 -11.64 21.26 -13.50
CA ASP A 28 -12.59 21.02 -14.59
C ASP A 28 -12.25 19.81 -15.49
N GLY A 29 -11.53 18.83 -14.91
CA GLY A 29 -11.12 17.59 -15.58
C GLY A 29 -10.09 17.76 -16.71
N THR A 30 -9.66 18.98 -17.03
CA THR A 30 -8.81 19.26 -18.20
C THR A 30 -7.66 20.20 -17.94
N LYS A 31 -7.76 21.09 -16.94
CA LYS A 31 -6.78 22.15 -16.71
C LYS A 31 -5.85 21.79 -15.56
N ILE A 32 -4.59 21.50 -15.87
CA ILE A 32 -3.54 21.37 -14.85
C ILE A 32 -3.23 22.76 -14.31
N VAL A 33 -3.52 23.00 -13.03
CA VAL A 33 -3.30 24.31 -12.38
C VAL A 33 -2.09 24.30 -11.44
N GLN A 34 -1.68 23.12 -10.95
CA GLN A 34 -0.45 22.95 -10.18
C GLN A 34 0.22 21.64 -10.56
N GLU A 35 1.55 21.66 -10.61
CA GLU A 35 2.37 20.51 -10.96
C GLU A 35 3.66 20.48 -10.13
N PHE A 36 3.97 19.30 -9.61
CA PHE A 36 5.25 18.99 -8.98
C PHE A 36 5.84 17.70 -9.58
N SER A 37 7.13 17.73 -9.88
CA SER A 37 7.86 16.50 -10.20
C SER A 37 8.32 15.86 -8.90
N LEU A 38 7.91 14.62 -8.63
CA LEU A 38 8.37 13.88 -7.46
C LEU A 38 9.71 13.17 -7.71
N GLY A 39 10.12 13.08 -8.98
CA GLY A 39 11.43 12.60 -9.39
C GLY A 39 11.44 12.02 -10.80
N LYS A 40 12.66 11.76 -11.30
CA LYS A 40 12.97 11.04 -12.53
C LYS A 40 13.72 9.76 -12.17
N TYR A 41 13.53 8.72 -12.98
CA TYR A 41 14.13 7.43 -12.70
C TYR A 41 15.65 7.53 -12.63
N ASP A 42 16.21 7.02 -11.53
CA ASP A 42 17.63 7.07 -11.24
C ASP A 42 18.17 5.63 -11.16
N PRO A 43 18.87 5.14 -12.20
CA PRO A 43 19.35 3.76 -12.23
C PRO A 43 20.46 3.50 -11.20
N GLU A 44 21.29 4.51 -10.90
CA GLU A 44 22.40 4.38 -9.95
C GLU A 44 21.88 4.32 -8.52
N ALA A 45 20.97 5.23 -8.16
CA ALA A 45 20.32 5.22 -6.85
C ALA A 45 19.47 3.94 -6.67
N THR A 46 18.81 3.47 -7.73
CA THR A 46 18.07 2.21 -7.72
C THR A 46 18.97 1.01 -7.46
N ALA A 47 20.13 0.92 -8.13
CA ALA A 47 21.08 -0.15 -7.91
C ALA A 47 21.64 -0.13 -6.49
N ALA A 48 22.03 1.05 -6.00
CA ALA A 48 22.55 1.22 -4.64
C ALA A 48 21.51 0.86 -3.57
N PHE A 49 20.25 1.27 -3.75
CA PHE A 49 19.18 0.92 -2.82
C PHE A 49 18.93 -0.58 -2.74
N ASN A 50 18.81 -1.24 -3.90
CA ASN A 50 18.53 -2.67 -3.96
C ASN A 50 19.69 -3.54 -3.44
N GLN A 51 20.94 -3.05 -3.47
CA GLN A 51 22.08 -3.71 -2.81
C GLN A 51 21.99 -3.66 -1.28
N ASN A 52 21.50 -2.56 -0.72
CA ASN A 52 21.39 -2.39 0.73
C ASN A 52 20.16 -3.10 1.31
N VAL A 53 19.08 -3.21 0.53
CA VAL A 53 17.81 -3.80 0.99
C VAL A 53 17.85 -5.33 1.05
N SER A 54 18.74 -5.99 0.31
CA SER A 54 18.88 -7.45 0.36
C SER A 54 19.26 -8.00 1.75
N ASP A 55 19.86 -7.19 2.62
CA ASP A 55 20.26 -7.59 3.98
C ASP A 55 19.16 -7.40 5.05
N VAL A 56 18.08 -6.67 4.76
CA VAL A 56 17.05 -6.27 5.75
C VAL A 56 15.67 -6.92 5.47
N SER A 57 15.62 -7.96 4.65
CA SER A 57 14.36 -8.67 4.32
C SER A 57 13.98 -9.72 5.38
N THR A 58 13.79 -9.28 6.62
CA THR A 58 13.03 -10.06 7.62
C THR A 58 11.54 -9.90 7.32
N MET A 59 11.01 -10.86 6.55
CA MET A 59 9.62 -11.32 6.57
C MET A 59 8.51 -10.25 6.60
N LYS A 60 8.02 -9.80 5.43
CA LYS A 60 6.56 -9.83 5.11
C LYS A 60 6.17 -9.27 3.74
N GLU A 61 6.98 -8.45 3.08
CA GLU A 61 6.59 -7.89 1.79
C GLU A 61 7.76 -7.94 0.80
N ARG A 62 7.63 -8.83 -0.19
CA ARG A 62 8.59 -8.94 -1.31
C ARG A 62 8.15 -7.92 -2.36
N TYR A 63 8.79 -6.73 -2.37
CA TYR A 63 8.60 -5.71 -3.40
C TYR A 63 9.92 -5.41 -4.12
N HIS A 64 9.81 -4.96 -5.36
CA HIS A 64 10.94 -4.45 -6.15
C HIS A 64 10.91 -2.93 -6.05
N SER A 65 12.06 -2.28 -5.86
CA SER A 65 12.10 -0.81 -5.75
C SER A 65 12.84 -0.16 -6.88
N HIS A 66 12.27 0.93 -7.38
CA HIS A 66 12.94 1.94 -8.20
C HIS A 66 13.00 3.26 -7.44
N ILE A 67 14.16 3.91 -7.50
CA ILE A 67 14.36 5.22 -6.92
C ILE A 67 14.22 6.27 -8.02
N TYR A 68 13.46 7.33 -7.71
CA TYR A 68 13.28 8.48 -8.57
C TYR A 68 13.73 9.73 -7.82
N THR A 69 14.74 10.43 -8.36
CA THR A 69 15.41 11.57 -7.73
C THR A 69 15.24 12.83 -8.58
N ASN A 70 15.81 13.96 -8.16
CA ASN A 70 15.84 15.20 -8.94
C ASN A 70 14.44 15.74 -9.32
N GLY A 71 13.49 15.64 -8.39
CA GLY A 71 12.18 16.28 -8.52
C GLY A 71 12.24 17.80 -8.37
N THR A 72 11.08 18.45 -8.38
CA THR A 72 10.99 19.90 -8.12
C THR A 72 11.50 20.20 -6.72
N THR A 73 12.27 21.29 -6.58
CA THR A 73 12.80 21.74 -5.29
C THR A 73 11.66 21.99 -4.30
N CYS A 74 11.77 21.40 -3.12
CA CYS A 74 10.86 21.60 -2.01
C CYS A 74 11.08 22.98 -1.41
N ASP A 75 10.00 23.76 -1.28
CA ASP A 75 9.99 25.06 -0.65
C ASP A 75 10.26 24.99 0.87
N LEU A 76 9.83 23.89 1.51
CA LEU A 76 10.00 23.70 2.95
C LEU A 76 11.40 23.22 3.35
N THR A 77 12.02 22.34 2.56
CA THR A 77 13.32 21.74 2.89
C THR A 77 14.49 22.29 2.07
N GLY A 78 14.21 22.95 0.95
CA GLY A 78 15.22 23.37 -0.02
C GLY A 78 15.85 22.24 -0.84
N THR A 79 15.44 20.98 -0.62
CA THR A 79 15.98 19.81 -1.33
C THR A 79 15.05 19.38 -2.47
N PRO A 80 15.56 18.76 -3.55
CA PRO A 80 14.71 18.15 -4.57
C PRO A 80 13.78 17.09 -3.95
N ARG A 81 12.53 17.03 -4.42
CA ARG A 81 11.61 15.92 -4.10
C ARG A 81 12.17 14.61 -4.63
N GLU A 82 11.91 13.53 -3.90
CA GLU A 82 12.27 12.16 -4.30
C GLU A 82 11.16 11.17 -3.96
N VAL A 83 11.09 10.08 -4.72
CA VAL A 83 10.09 9.02 -4.50
C VAL A 83 10.69 7.63 -4.69
N GLU A 84 10.41 6.74 -3.74
CA GLU A 84 10.61 5.31 -3.88
C GLU A 84 9.34 4.68 -4.50
N VAL A 85 9.49 4.04 -5.64
CA VAL A 85 8.39 3.30 -6.29
C VAL A 85 8.54 1.82 -5.98
N ARG A 86 7.59 1.28 -5.20
CA ARG A 86 7.52 -0.11 -4.76
C ARG A 86 6.57 -0.91 -5.64
N PHE A 87 7.10 -1.89 -6.36
CA PHE A 87 6.30 -2.80 -7.17
C PHE A 87 5.99 -4.07 -6.38
N VAL A 88 4.70 -4.34 -6.23
CA VAL A 88 4.18 -5.52 -5.53
C VAL A 88 3.43 -6.42 -6.51
N CYS A 89 3.50 -7.74 -6.30
CA CYS A 89 2.65 -8.68 -7.04
C CYS A 89 1.18 -8.50 -6.63
N ALA A 90 0.29 -8.41 -7.62
CA ALA A 90 -1.14 -8.60 -7.45
C ALA A 90 -1.75 -9.24 -8.70
N GLU A 91 -2.71 -10.14 -8.52
CA GLU A 91 -3.37 -10.87 -9.61
C GLU A 91 -4.30 -9.99 -10.49
N THR A 92 -4.51 -8.75 -10.08
CA THR A 92 -5.42 -7.78 -10.72
C THR A 92 -4.77 -7.11 -11.94
N ARG A 93 -5.13 -5.87 -12.28
CA ARG A 93 -4.46 -5.08 -13.32
C ARG A 93 -3.38 -4.21 -12.69
N ALA A 94 -2.43 -3.75 -13.51
CA ALA A 94 -1.42 -2.86 -13.01
C ALA A 94 -2.00 -1.47 -12.68
N MET A 95 -1.76 -0.97 -11.47
CA MET A 95 -2.28 0.32 -10.99
C MET A 95 -1.47 0.84 -9.81
N ILE A 96 -1.51 2.16 -9.61
CA ILE A 96 -1.00 2.79 -8.38
C ILE A 96 -2.05 2.52 -7.30
N THR A 97 -1.63 1.93 -6.18
CA THR A 97 -2.54 1.58 -5.08
C THR A 97 -2.46 2.54 -3.91
N SER A 98 -1.30 3.16 -3.72
CA SER A 98 -1.10 4.14 -2.67
C SER A 98 0.06 5.04 -2.99
N ILE A 99 -0.02 6.28 -2.50
CA ILE A 99 1.11 7.18 -2.37
C ILE A 99 1.11 7.75 -0.96
N THR A 100 2.28 7.81 -0.34
CA THR A 100 2.43 8.29 1.03
C THR A 100 3.68 9.14 1.13
N GLU A 101 3.55 10.31 1.74
CA GLU A 101 4.69 11.15 2.09
C GLU A 101 5.30 10.62 3.40
N LEU A 102 6.46 9.96 3.30
CA LEU A 102 7.14 9.35 4.45
C LEU A 102 7.74 10.42 5.38
N SER A 103 8.21 11.51 4.78
CA SER A 103 8.66 12.73 5.43
C SER A 103 8.52 13.87 4.42
N THR A 104 8.63 15.13 4.85
CA THR A 104 8.47 16.30 3.97
C THR A 104 9.24 16.15 2.66
N CYS A 105 8.53 16.18 1.53
CA CYS A 105 9.05 16.06 0.17
C CYS A 105 9.74 14.73 -0.19
N LYS A 106 9.53 13.67 0.61
CA LYS A 106 9.96 12.29 0.32
C LYS A 106 8.77 11.35 0.30
N TYR A 107 8.57 10.66 -0.81
CA TYR A 107 7.37 9.88 -1.05
C TYR A 107 7.67 8.38 -1.22
N ALA A 108 6.69 7.54 -0.92
CA ALA A 108 6.63 6.15 -1.32
C ALA A 108 5.37 5.91 -2.15
N LEU A 109 5.52 5.36 -3.34
CA LEU A 109 4.43 5.05 -4.26
C LEU A 109 4.38 3.54 -4.49
N THR A 110 3.24 2.91 -4.25
CA THR A 110 3.06 1.47 -4.43
C THR A 110 2.34 1.19 -5.74
N VAL A 111 2.92 0.34 -6.58
CA VAL A 111 2.35 -0.12 -7.84
C VAL A 111 2.09 -1.62 -7.78
N GLN A 112 0.85 -2.01 -8.03
CA GLN A 112 0.53 -3.41 -8.29
C GLN A 112 0.95 -3.80 -9.70
N CYS A 113 1.64 -4.93 -9.85
CA CYS A 113 2.15 -5.43 -11.12
C CYS A 113 1.86 -6.93 -11.27
N PRO A 114 0.93 -7.33 -12.16
CA PRO A 114 0.57 -8.74 -12.34
C PRO A 114 1.68 -9.59 -12.95
N THR A 115 2.56 -8.94 -13.71
CA THR A 115 3.74 -9.59 -14.30
C THR A 115 4.74 -10.03 -13.26
N LEU A 116 4.84 -9.35 -12.10
CA LEU A 116 5.74 -9.75 -11.02
C LEU A 116 5.32 -11.07 -10.40
N CYS A 117 4.02 -11.39 -10.33
CA CYS A 117 3.54 -12.65 -9.75
C CYS A 117 4.07 -13.91 -10.47
N LYS A 118 4.52 -13.79 -11.72
CA LYS A 118 5.15 -14.89 -12.46
C LYS A 118 6.57 -15.18 -11.96
N HIS A 119 7.21 -14.22 -11.30
CA HIS A 119 8.57 -14.35 -10.81
C HIS A 119 8.57 -15.05 -9.44
N PRO A 120 9.39 -16.10 -9.22
CA PRO A 120 9.39 -16.87 -7.97
C PRO A 120 9.59 -16.02 -6.71
N LEU A 121 10.41 -14.97 -6.78
CA LEU A 121 10.66 -14.05 -5.67
C LEU A 121 9.45 -13.20 -5.27
N PHE A 122 8.38 -13.17 -6.04
CA PHE A 122 7.19 -12.34 -5.77
C PHE A 122 5.92 -13.16 -5.58
N GLN A 123 6.04 -14.48 -5.60
CA GLN A 123 4.96 -15.37 -5.20
C GLN A 123 4.83 -15.29 -3.69
N LEU A 124 3.71 -14.74 -3.21
CA LEU A 124 3.32 -14.84 -1.81
C LEU A 124 3.25 -16.32 -1.46
N GLU A 125 3.92 -16.71 -0.37
CA GLU A 125 3.74 -18.05 0.16
C GLU A 125 2.25 -18.21 0.49
N LYS A 126 1.59 -19.11 -0.24
CA LYS A 126 0.18 -19.39 0.01
C LYS A 126 0.09 -19.82 1.48
N PRO A 127 -0.78 -19.18 2.29
CA PRO A 127 -0.91 -19.57 3.69
C PRO A 127 -1.24 -21.06 3.72
N VAL A 128 -0.42 -21.84 4.43
CA VAL A 128 -0.69 -23.26 4.65
C VAL A 128 -1.94 -23.32 5.53
N SER A 129 -3.09 -23.58 4.90
CA SER A 129 -4.34 -23.75 5.63
C SER A 129 -4.37 -25.15 6.25
N HIS A 130 -4.43 -25.23 7.57
CA HIS A 130 -4.77 -26.47 8.26
C HIS A 130 -6.28 -26.51 8.50
N THR A 131 -6.94 -27.55 8.02
CA THR A 131 -8.36 -27.78 8.30
C THR A 131 -8.53 -28.21 9.76
N ILE A 132 -9.15 -27.36 10.58
CA ILE A 132 -9.52 -27.70 11.95
C ILE A 132 -10.95 -28.24 11.94
N HIS A 133 -11.12 -29.50 12.36
CA HIS A 133 -12.44 -30.10 12.53
C HIS A 133 -13.02 -29.68 13.89
N CYS A 134 -14.00 -28.78 13.87
CA CYS A 134 -14.75 -28.40 15.06
C CYS A 134 -15.97 -29.32 15.22
N ASN A 135 -16.14 -29.89 16.41
CA ASN A 135 -17.36 -30.58 16.80
C ASN A 135 -18.24 -29.65 17.64
N LEU A 136 -19.54 -29.68 17.41
CA LEU A 136 -20.51 -28.98 18.27
C LEU A 136 -20.50 -29.63 19.66
N ILE A 137 -20.38 -28.82 20.70
CA ILE A 137 -20.57 -29.26 22.08
C ILE A 137 -22.10 -29.37 22.29
N PRO A 138 -22.62 -30.52 22.77
CA PRO A 138 -24.04 -30.63 23.11
C PRO A 138 -24.43 -29.57 24.13
N LEU A 139 -25.47 -28.79 23.82
CA LEU A 139 -26.11 -27.93 24.81
C LEU A 139 -26.85 -28.86 25.76
N GLU A 140 -26.36 -28.99 27.00
CA GLU A 140 -27.08 -29.75 28.01
C GLU A 140 -28.38 -29.01 28.37
N GLU A 141 -29.49 -29.50 27.82
CA GLU A 141 -30.83 -29.19 28.30
C GLU A 141 -31.03 -29.83 29.68
N GLY A 142 -30.77 -29.08 30.75
CA GLY A 142 -31.29 -29.44 32.07
C GLY A 142 -30.42 -29.14 33.27
N ALA A 143 -30.38 -27.87 33.70
CA ALA A 143 -30.15 -27.55 35.11
C ALA A 143 -31.43 -26.92 35.69
N THR A 144 -32.33 -27.79 36.11
CA THR A 144 -33.56 -27.50 36.85
C THR A 144 -33.23 -26.80 38.18
N ARG A 145 -33.33 -25.47 38.26
CA ARG A 145 -33.30 -24.76 39.55
C ARG A 145 -34.72 -24.59 40.09
N LYS A 146 -35.12 -25.49 40.99
CA LYS A 146 -36.42 -25.40 41.70
C LYS A 146 -36.47 -24.19 42.64
N GLN A 147 -37.54 -23.42 42.45
CA GLN A 147 -38.37 -22.60 43.36
C GLN A 147 -37.79 -22.02 44.67
N GLY A 148 -37.93 -20.69 44.75
CA GLY A 148 -38.16 -19.96 46.00
C GLY A 148 -38.70 -18.55 45.67
N ARG A 149 -40.02 -18.34 45.78
CA ARG A 149 -40.67 -17.02 45.86
C ARG A 149 -41.18 -16.86 47.31
N PRO A 150 -41.18 -15.66 47.91
CA PRO A 150 -42.22 -14.67 47.64
C PRO A 150 -41.67 -13.21 47.50
N SER A 151 -42.09 -12.46 46.49
CA SER A 151 -43.09 -11.37 46.56
C SER A 151 -42.71 -10.15 47.44
N SER A 152 -42.37 -9.03 46.79
CA SER A 152 -42.92 -7.68 47.07
C SER A 152 -42.49 -6.72 45.93
N ARG A 153 -43.36 -6.45 44.95
CA ARG A 153 -44.13 -5.20 44.73
C ARG A 153 -43.33 -3.88 44.71
N ARG A 154 -43.36 -3.26 43.53
CA ARG A 154 -43.90 -1.91 43.21
C ARG A 154 -42.90 -0.89 42.63
N ILE A 155 -43.13 -0.61 41.34
CA ILE A 155 -43.22 0.70 40.65
C ILE A 155 -42.28 1.81 41.13
N THR A 156 -41.36 2.26 40.26
CA THR A 156 -41.48 3.55 39.54
C THR A 156 -40.65 3.51 38.27
#